data_AF-A0A843FH75-F1
#
_entry.id   AF-A0A843FH75-F1
#
_cell.length_a   1.000
_cell.length_b   1.000
_cell.length_c   1.000
_cell.angle_alpha   90.00
_cell.angle_beta   90.00
_cell.angle_gamma   90.00
#
_symmetry.space_group_name_H-M   'P 1'
#
loop_
_entity.id
_entity.type
_entity.pdbx_description
1 polymer ?
#
loop_
_entity_poly.entity_id
_entity_poly.type
_entity_poly.pdbx_seq_one_letter_code
_entity_poly.pdbx_strand_id
1 'polypeptide(L)' 'MSNYYDKYGNYKGRIDSRGNVYDEHSNYKGNVDSEGRFYDSHSNYRGRRIKE' A
#
# COMPACT_ATOMS: atom_id res chain seq x y z
N MET A 1 8.89 6.67 -0.84
CA MET A 1 8.04 6.61 0.36
C MET A 1 6.89 7.57 0.14
N SER A 2 5.64 7.11 0.28
CA SER A 2 4.46 7.89 -0.05
C SER A 2 3.38 7.67 1.01
N ASN A 3 2.84 8.74 1.57
CA ASN A 3 1.71 8.69 2.49
C ASN A 3 0.41 8.81 1.70
N TYR A 4 -0.64 8.14 2.15
CA TYR A 4 -1.98 8.28 1.59
C TYR A 4 -2.93 8.81 2.66
N TYR A 5 -3.82 9.67 2.20
CA TYR A 5 -4.79 10.38 3.02
C TYR A 5 -6.18 10.13 2.47
N ASP A 6 -7.20 10.16 3.32
CA ASP A 6 -8.57 10.15 2.87
C ASP A 6 -8.98 11.52 2.28
N LYS A 7 -10.23 11.63 1.80
CA LYS A 7 -10.78 12.86 1.20
C LYS A 7 -10.85 14.05 2.17
N TYR A 8 -10.71 13.80 3.47
CA TYR A 8 -10.72 14.81 4.53
C TYR A 8 -9.31 15.16 4.99
N GLY A 9 -8.28 14.56 4.39
CA GLY A 9 -6.88 14.78 4.77
C GLY A 9 -6.42 13.96 5.97
N ASN A 10 -7.19 12.97 6.44
CA ASN A 10 -6.75 12.09 7.53
C ASN A 10 -5.74 11.09 6.99
N TYR A 11 -4.64 10.91 7.72
CA TYR A 11 -3.61 9.94 7.38
C TYR A 11 -4.19 8.52 7.42
N LYS A 12 -4.05 7.78 6.31
CA LYS A 12 -4.50 6.39 6.16
C LYS A 12 -3.38 5.36 6.14
N GLY A 13 -2.13 5.82 6.01
CA GLY A 13 -0.97 4.95 5.99
C GLY A 13 0.09 5.39 5.01
N ARG A 14 1.07 4.51 4.77
CA ARG A 14 2.23 4.79 3.91
C ARG A 14 2.73 3.57 3.14
N ILE A 15 3.29 3.81 1.96
CA ILE A 15 4.12 2.86 1.22
C ILE A 15 5.59 3.27 1.40
N ASP A 16 6.45 2.35 1.80
CA ASP A 16 7.89 2.60 1.87
C ASP A 16 8.57 2.51 0.50
N SER A 17 9.90 2.70 0.45
CA SER A 17 10.68 2.61 -0.81
C SER A 17 10.79 1.19 -1.37
N ARG A 18 10.52 0.16 -0.56
CA ARG A 18 10.53 -1.25 -0.94
C ARG A 18 9.14 -1.73 -1.40
N GLY A 19 8.13 -0.86 -1.33
CA GLY A 19 6.75 -1.20 -1.68
C GLY A 19 5.94 -1.75 -0.52
N ASN A 20 6.45 -1.77 0.72
CA ASN A 20 5.68 -2.25 1.87
C ASN A 20 4.60 -1.24 2.23
N VAL A 21 3.38 -1.73 2.42
CA VAL A 21 2.17 -0.97 2.71
C VAL A 21 1.87 -1.08 4.21
N TYR A 22 1.69 0.06 4.86
CA TYR A 22 1.35 0.16 6.27
C TYR A 22 0.06 0.95 6.47
N ASP A 23 -0.74 0.62 7.47
CA ASP A 23 -1.91 1.44 7.84
C ASP A 23 -1.54 2.66 8.69
N GLU A 24 -2.58 3.42 9.09
CA GLU A 24 -2.47 4.61 9.93
C GLU A 24 -1.80 4.35 11.29
N HIS A 25 -1.83 3.10 11.78
CA HIS A 25 -1.19 2.66 13.02
C HIS A 25 0.18 2.02 12.80
N SER A 26 0.76 2.11 11.60
CA SER A 26 2.01 1.46 11.20
C SER A 26 1.96 -0.08 11.21
N ASN A 27 0.78 -0.70 11.16
CA ASN A 27 0.69 -2.14 10.96
C ASN A 27 0.94 -2.49 9.50
N TYR A 28 1.74 -3.52 9.26
CA TYR A 28 1.97 -4.04 7.92
C TYR A 28 0.69 -4.62 7.34
N LYS A 29 0.31 -4.18 6.13
CA LYS A 29 -0.87 -4.65 5.39
C LYS A 29 -0.53 -5.50 4.17
N GLY A 30 0.72 -5.47 3.72
CA GLY A 30 1.16 -6.18 2.52
C GLY A 30 2.17 -5.36 1.72
N ASN A 31 2.36 -5.69 0.45
CA ASN A 31 3.29 -4.98 -0.42
C ASN A 31 2.71 -4.73 -1.80
N VAL A 32 3.25 -3.70 -2.46
CA VAL A 32 3.09 -3.47 -3.89
C VAL A 32 4.45 -3.70 -4.56
N ASP A 33 4.45 -4.35 -5.72
CA ASP A 33 5.68 -4.50 -6.51
C ASP A 33 5.82 -3.41 -7.60
N SER A 34 6.94 -3.46 -8.33
CA SER A 34 7.24 -2.52 -9.42
C SER A 34 6.24 -2.61 -10.59
N GLU A 35 5.56 -3.74 -10.74
CA GLU A 35 4.52 -3.95 -11.74
C GLU A 35 3.15 -3.40 -11.30
N GLY A 36 3.05 -2.93 -10.04
CA GLY A 36 1.82 -2.42 -9.44
C GLY A 36 0.90 -3.52 -8.89
N ARG A 37 1.38 -4.74 -8.74
CA ARG A 37 0.64 -5.86 -8.12
C ARG A 37 0.64 -5.69 -6.61
N PHE A 38 -0.53 -5.80 -6.00
CA PHE A 38 -0.74 -5.73 -4.57
C PHE A 38 -0.90 -7.13 -3.99
N TYR A 39 -0.20 -7.34 -2.89
CA TYR A 39 -0.26 -8.54 -2.07
C TYR A 39 -0.65 -8.14 -0.65
N ASP A 40 -1.41 -8.99 0.04
CA ASP A 40 -1.71 -8.77 1.46
C ASP A 40 -0.57 -9.24 2.38
N SER A 41 -0.75 -9.10 3.69
CA SER A 41 0.24 -9.46 4.69
C SER A 41 0.63 -10.95 4.69
N HIS A 42 -0.18 -11.81 4.08
CA HIS A 42 0.06 -13.24 3.93
C HIS A 42 0.59 -13.59 2.53
N SER A 43 1.04 -12.59 1.76
CA SER A 43 1.51 -12.72 0.38
C SER A 43 0.44 -13.19 -0.62
N ASN A 44 -0.85 -13.08 -0.27
CA ASN A 44 -1.91 -13.41 -1.23
C ASN A 44 -2.10 -12.23 -2.18
N TYR A 45 -2.15 -12.53 -3.47
CA TYR A 45 -2.44 -11.54 -4.50
C TYR A 45 -3.85 -10.96 -4.33
N ARG A 46 -3.95 -9.63 -4.27
CA ARG A 46 -5.21 -8.89 -4.10
C ARG A 46 -5.66 -8.12 -5.33
N GLY A 47 -4.77 -7.94 -6.31
CA GLY A 47 -5.05 -7.21 -7.53
C GLY A 47 -3.84 -6.43 -8.03
N ARG A 48 -4.02 -5.67 -9.10
CA ARG A 48 -2.96 -4.86 -9.71
C ARG A 48 -3.54 -3.50 -10.08
N ARG A 49 -2.76 -2.43 -9.88
CA ARG A 49 -3.10 -1.13 -10.44
C ARG A 49 -2.92 -1.19 -11.95
N ILE A 50 -4.00 -1.04 -12.69
CA ILE A 50 -3.92 -0.86 -14.14
C ILE A 50 -3.38 0.56 -14.37
N LYS A 51 -2.30 0.69 -15.14
CA LYS A 51 -1.89 1.99 -15.69
C LYS A 51 -2.74 2.21 -16.92
N GLU A 52 -3.68 3.15 -16.86
CA GLU A 52 -4.35 3.70 -18.04
C GLU A 52 -3.37 4.57 -18.86
#